data_AF-A0A6L5K0J6-F1
#
_entry.id   AF-A0A6L5K0J6-F1
#
_cell.length_a   1.000
_cell.length_b   1.000
_cell.length_c   1.000
_cell.angle_alpha   90.00
_cell.angle_beta   90.00
_cell.angle_gamma   90.00
#
_symmetry.space_group_name_H-M   'P 1'
#
loop_
_entity.id
_entity.type
_entity.pdbx_description
1 polymer ?
#
loop_
_entity_poly.entity_id
_entity_poly.type
_entity_poly.pdbx_seq_one_letter_code
_entity_poly.pdbx_strand_id
1 'polypeptide(L)'
;MKKYSIPKKSLILIAVLISLLITLSLVSNALQNGYDLFQKALAKERGEGNLEEAISLYKKVVDEASDESLAAKAQLRIGICYEKLGRKEAQKAFQKVIDNYPSQTETVKVAKEKLSILIRAQTVIKKGDKEFKITKFHSEKRGSGRLSPDGKKLALIREDYTEDTESIYIRDIASGKEVHLVDELAVGIDSFLCWSPDS
;
A
#
# COMPACT_ATOMS: atom_id res chain seq x y z
N MET A 1 57.76 16.62 -52.10
CA MET A 1 56.63 16.38 -51.17
C MET A 1 55.31 16.52 -51.94
N LYS A 2 54.59 15.43 -52.21
CA LYS A 2 53.27 15.49 -52.90
C LYS A 2 52.23 16.08 -51.93
N LYS A 3 51.71 17.28 -52.22
CA LYS A 3 50.56 17.84 -51.51
C LYS A 3 49.31 17.07 -51.96
N TYR A 4 48.83 16.16 -51.13
CA TYR A 4 47.53 15.54 -51.35
C TYR A 4 46.43 16.58 -51.05
N SER A 5 45.72 17.00 -52.09
CA SER A 5 44.54 17.86 -51.96
C SER A 5 43.32 16.96 -51.78
N ILE A 6 42.65 17.08 -50.64
CA ILE A 6 41.45 16.30 -50.34
C ILE A 6 40.30 16.84 -51.22
N PRO A 7 39.64 16.00 -52.04
CA PRO A 7 38.55 16.46 -52.88
C PRO A 7 37.37 16.95 -52.05
N LYS A 8 36.74 18.06 -52.47
CA LYS A 8 35.61 18.71 -51.76
C LYS A 8 34.47 17.75 -51.39
N LYS A 9 34.21 16.72 -52.20
CA LYS A 9 33.19 15.70 -51.93
C LYS A 9 33.55 14.81 -50.72
N SER A 10 34.83 14.49 -50.51
CA SER A 10 35.29 13.77 -49.33
C SER A 10 35.23 14.63 -48.06
N LEU A 11 35.45 15.94 -48.17
CA LEU A 11 35.25 16.87 -47.05
C LEU A 11 33.79 16.92 -46.59
N ILE A 12 32.84 16.94 -47.54
CA ILE A 12 31.40 16.89 -47.22
C ILE A 12 31.03 15.57 -46.55
N LEU A 13 31.52 14.44 -47.06
CA LEU A 13 31.27 13.12 -46.49
C LEU A 13 31.81 12.98 -45.06
N ILE A 14 33.02 13.49 -44.80
CA ILE A 14 33.63 13.50 -43.47
C ILE A 14 32.82 14.39 -42.51
N ALA A 15 32.37 15.57 -42.95
CA ALA A 15 31.54 16.45 -42.13
C ALA A 15 30.20 15.80 -41.75
N VAL A 16 29.55 15.09 -42.68
CA VAL A 16 28.32 14.34 -42.40
C VAL A 16 28.57 13.21 -41.40
N LEU A 17 29.66 12.45 -41.56
CA LEU A 17 30.03 11.36 -40.65
C LEU A 17 30.33 11.85 -39.23
N ILE A 18 31.03 12.99 -39.11
CA ILE A 18 31.32 13.63 -37.82
C ILE A 18 30.02 14.13 -37.18
N SER A 19 29.13 14.76 -37.96
CA SER A 19 27.83 15.23 -37.44
C SER A 19 26.97 14.06 -36.94
N LEU A 20 26.95 12.94 -37.67
CA LEU A 20 26.23 11.74 -37.28
C LEU A 20 26.80 11.14 -35.99
N LEU A 21 28.13 11.06 -35.85
CA LEU A 21 28.78 10.61 -34.62
C LEU A 21 28.42 11.48 -33.41
N ILE A 22 28.45 12.82 -33.58
CA ILE A 22 28.12 13.77 -32.51
C ILE A 22 26.66 13.61 -32.09
N THR A 23 25.73 13.47 -33.04
CA THR A 23 24.31 13.24 -32.71
C THR A 23 24.09 11.92 -31.96
N LEU A 24 24.82 10.87 -32.32
CA LEU A 24 24.72 9.57 -31.66
C LEU A 24 25.25 9.62 -30.21
N SER A 25 26.33 10.37 -29.97
CA SER A 25 26.89 10.58 -28.63
C SER A 25 25.95 11.40 -27.73
N LEU A 26 25.29 12.43 -28.25
CA LEU A 26 24.35 13.25 -27.47
C LEU A 26 23.13 12.45 -27.00
N VAL A 27 22.54 11.63 -27.87
CA VAL A 27 21.40 10.76 -27.54
C VAL A 27 21.79 9.72 -26.47
N SER A 28 23.01 9.18 -26.55
CA SER A 28 23.50 8.17 -25.61
C SER A 28 23.65 8.71 -24.18
N ASN A 29 24.13 9.94 -24.01
CA ASN A 29 24.32 10.56 -22.68
C ASN A 29 22.99 10.90 -21.98
N ALA A 30 21.98 11.36 -22.74
CA ALA A 30 20.67 11.69 -22.18
C ALA A 30 19.92 10.45 -21.65
N LEU A 31 19.98 9.31 -22.37
CA LEU A 31 19.39 8.06 -21.91
C LEU A 31 20.08 7.52 -20.64
N GLN A 32 21.40 7.62 -20.54
CA GLN A 32 22.13 7.10 -19.37
C GLN A 32 21.79 7.85 -18.08
N ASN A 33 21.54 9.17 -18.14
CA ASN A 33 21.26 9.97 -16.96
C ASN A 33 19.89 9.63 -16.32
N GLY A 34 18.84 9.49 -17.12
CA GLY A 34 17.49 9.17 -16.61
C GLY A 34 17.43 7.82 -15.89
N TYR A 35 18.10 6.79 -16.43
CA TYR A 35 18.15 5.47 -15.80
C TYR A 35 18.94 5.48 -14.49
N ASP A 36 20.06 6.19 -14.41
CA ASP A 36 20.84 6.33 -13.17
C ASP A 36 20.01 7.01 -12.06
N LEU A 37 19.32 8.11 -12.39
CA LEU A 37 18.39 8.78 -11.47
C LEU A 37 17.29 7.84 -10.99
N PHE A 38 16.74 7.00 -11.88
CA PHE A 38 15.72 6.02 -11.53
C PHE A 38 16.24 4.95 -10.57
N GLN A 39 17.47 4.47 -10.75
CA GLN A 39 18.09 3.51 -9.84
C GLN A 39 18.37 4.12 -8.47
N LYS A 40 18.87 5.36 -8.43
CA LYS A 40 19.05 6.12 -7.17
C LYS A 40 17.71 6.28 -6.43
N ALA A 41 16.65 6.62 -7.15
CA ALA A 41 15.31 6.73 -6.59
C ALA A 41 14.80 5.38 -6.03
N LEU A 42 15.07 4.26 -6.72
CA LEU A 42 14.74 2.92 -6.23
C LEU A 42 15.49 2.57 -4.94
N ALA A 43 16.78 2.91 -4.85
CA ALA A 43 17.57 2.70 -3.64
C ALA A 43 16.98 3.47 -2.45
N LYS A 44 16.58 4.73 -2.68
CA LYS A 44 15.87 5.53 -1.67
C LYS A 44 14.52 4.94 -1.29
N GLU A 45 13.71 4.49 -2.26
CA GLU A 45 12.39 3.90 -2.02
C GLU A 45 12.47 2.59 -1.23
N ARG A 46 13.34 1.67 -1.66
CA ARG A 46 13.32 0.27 -1.23
C ARG A 46 14.44 -0.10 -0.26
N GLY A 47 15.61 0.51 -0.41
CA GLY A 47 16.76 0.25 0.44
C GLY A 47 16.69 1.08 1.73
N GLU A 48 16.55 2.39 1.59
CA GLU A 48 16.58 3.32 2.72
C GLU A 48 15.19 3.61 3.31
N GLY A 49 14.12 3.37 2.55
CA GLY A 49 12.76 3.76 2.93
C GLY A 49 12.55 5.28 2.97
N ASN A 50 13.48 6.06 2.41
CA ASN A 50 13.36 7.52 2.30
C ASN A 50 12.47 7.88 1.11
N LEU A 51 11.16 7.83 1.35
CA LEU A 51 10.14 8.02 0.32
C LEU A 51 10.11 9.45 -0.25
N GLU A 52 10.43 10.48 0.53
CA GLU A 52 10.42 11.87 0.05
C GLU A 52 11.56 12.15 -0.94
N GLU A 53 12.75 11.65 -0.61
CA GLU A 53 13.90 11.79 -1.49
C GLU A 53 13.70 10.95 -2.77
N ALA A 54 13.15 9.74 -2.63
CA ALA A 54 12.76 8.92 -3.78
C ALA A 54 11.78 9.64 -4.70
N ILE A 55 10.74 10.28 -4.16
CA ILE A 55 9.79 11.09 -4.94
C ILE A 55 10.51 12.23 -5.67
N SER A 56 11.42 12.91 -4.99
CA SER A 56 12.17 14.02 -5.58
C SER A 56 13.05 13.57 -6.74
N LEU A 57 13.70 12.42 -6.62
CA LEU A 57 14.50 11.82 -7.70
C LEU A 57 13.63 11.32 -8.85
N TYR A 58 12.50 10.64 -8.56
CA TYR A 58 11.59 10.21 -9.62
C TYR A 58 10.98 11.38 -10.40
N LYS A 59 10.71 12.53 -9.75
CA LYS A 59 10.27 13.74 -10.46
C LYS A 59 11.30 14.19 -11.49
N LYS A 60 12.59 14.20 -11.13
CA LYS A 60 13.66 14.48 -12.10
C LYS A 60 13.68 13.48 -13.25
N VAL A 61 13.46 12.20 -12.98
CA VAL A 61 13.34 11.19 -14.05
C VAL A 61 12.17 11.52 -14.98
N VAL A 62 11.01 11.89 -14.44
CA VAL A 62 9.84 12.28 -15.24
C VAL A 62 10.14 13.51 -16.10
N ASP A 63 10.88 14.49 -15.57
CA ASP A 63 11.19 15.76 -16.24
C ASP A 63 12.32 15.63 -17.29
N GLU A 64 13.30 14.74 -17.06
CA GLU A 64 14.52 14.64 -17.87
C GLU A 64 14.55 13.43 -18.83
N ALA A 65 13.75 12.39 -18.57
CA ALA A 65 13.81 11.17 -19.38
C ALA A 65 13.24 11.38 -20.79
N SER A 66 14.05 11.07 -21.79
CA SER A 66 13.61 11.02 -23.20
C SER A 66 12.78 9.76 -23.49
N ASP A 67 12.92 8.71 -22.67
CA ASP A 67 12.15 7.48 -22.74
C ASP A 67 10.82 7.62 -21.98
N GLU A 68 9.73 7.67 -22.73
CA GLU A 68 8.36 7.75 -22.21
C GLU A 68 8.01 6.57 -21.28
N SER A 69 8.56 5.37 -21.55
CA SER A 69 8.33 4.19 -20.70
C SER A 69 9.00 4.35 -19.34
N LEU A 70 10.21 4.92 -19.31
CA LEU A 70 10.93 5.22 -18.06
C LEU A 70 10.21 6.32 -17.28
N ALA A 71 9.80 7.40 -17.95
CA ALA A 71 9.04 8.48 -17.34
C ALA A 71 7.71 7.98 -16.74
N ALA A 72 6.97 7.14 -17.46
CA ALA A 72 5.73 6.53 -16.96
C ALA A 72 5.96 5.65 -15.72
N LYS A 73 7.02 4.82 -15.73
CA LYS A 73 7.40 4.00 -14.57
C LYS A 73 7.78 4.87 -13.37
N ALA A 74 8.50 5.96 -13.58
CA ALA A 74 8.84 6.92 -12.52
C ALA A 74 7.59 7.60 -11.95
N GLN A 75 6.69 8.06 -12.82
CA GLN A 75 5.42 8.68 -12.40
C GLN A 75 4.54 7.70 -11.60
N LEU A 76 4.51 6.42 -11.98
CA LEU A 76 3.82 5.37 -11.21
C LEU A 76 4.47 5.19 -9.83
N ARG A 77 5.81 5.17 -9.76
CA ARG A 77 6.55 5.05 -8.50
C ARG A 77 6.27 6.23 -7.56
N ILE A 78 6.17 7.45 -8.07
CA ILE A 78 5.75 8.63 -7.29
C ILE A 78 4.40 8.36 -6.60
N GLY A 79 3.42 7.83 -7.34
CA GLY A 79 2.12 7.45 -6.76
C GLY A 79 2.21 6.41 -5.66
N ILE A 80 3.04 5.39 -5.85
CA ILE A 80 3.29 4.34 -4.84
C ILE A 80 3.97 4.91 -3.59
N CYS A 81 4.93 5.82 -3.73
CA CYS A 81 5.57 6.48 -2.59
C CYS A 81 4.56 7.33 -1.81
N TYR A 82 3.73 8.12 -2.48
CA TYR A 82 2.67 8.88 -1.81
C TYR A 82 1.64 7.97 -1.14
N GLU A 83 1.28 6.84 -1.75
CA GLU A 83 0.39 5.83 -1.16
C GLU A 83 0.98 5.28 0.14
N LYS A 84 2.27 4.87 0.12
CA LYS A 84 2.99 4.39 1.31
C LYS A 84 3.07 5.44 2.42
N LEU A 85 3.13 6.73 2.08
CA LEU A 85 3.10 7.84 3.03
C LEU A 85 1.69 8.19 3.53
N GLY A 86 0.63 7.53 3.04
CA GLY A 86 -0.75 7.83 3.40
C GLY A 86 -1.24 9.20 2.87
N ARG A 87 -0.58 9.74 1.84
CA ARG A 87 -0.83 11.08 1.30
C ARG A 87 -1.89 11.08 0.21
N LYS A 88 -2.73 12.11 0.17
CA LYS A 88 -3.82 12.26 -0.81
C LYS A 88 -3.29 12.48 -2.23
N GLU A 89 -2.05 12.96 -2.34
CA GLU A 89 -1.31 13.17 -3.57
C GLU A 89 -1.15 11.90 -4.40
N ALA A 90 -1.23 10.71 -3.78
CA ALA A 90 -1.16 9.43 -4.46
C ALA A 90 -2.18 9.33 -5.60
N GLN A 91 -3.43 9.76 -5.36
CA GLN A 91 -4.48 9.73 -6.39
C GLN A 91 -4.11 10.57 -7.61
N LYS A 92 -3.64 11.80 -7.39
CA LYS A 92 -3.21 12.70 -8.48
C LYS A 92 -2.02 12.12 -9.23
N ALA A 93 -1.07 11.51 -8.53
CA ALA A 93 0.10 10.91 -9.15
C ALA A 93 -0.24 9.71 -10.04
N PHE A 94 -1.17 8.84 -9.61
CA PHE A 94 -1.68 7.74 -10.46
C PHE A 94 -2.51 8.26 -11.64
N GLN A 95 -3.33 9.29 -11.42
CA GLN A 95 -4.08 9.92 -12.51
C GLN A 95 -3.17 10.48 -13.60
N LYS A 96 -2.06 11.13 -13.22
CA LYS A 96 -1.04 11.59 -14.17
C LYS A 96 -0.44 10.46 -15.01
N VAL A 97 -0.32 9.24 -14.48
CA VAL A 97 0.14 8.10 -15.29
C VAL A 97 -0.85 7.81 -16.42
N ILE A 98 -2.14 7.80 -16.09
CA ILE A 98 -3.24 7.49 -17.01
C ILE A 98 -3.37 8.58 -18.08
N ASP A 99 -3.25 9.85 -17.67
CA ASP A 99 -3.47 11.00 -18.54
C ASP A 99 -2.28 11.26 -19.46
N ASN A 100 -1.06 11.19 -18.93
CA ASN A 100 0.13 11.62 -19.67
C ASN A 100 0.83 10.49 -20.42
N TYR A 101 0.60 9.22 -20.04
CA TYR A 101 1.28 8.07 -20.65
C TYR A 101 0.29 6.97 -21.10
N PRO A 102 -0.77 7.32 -21.86
CA PRO A 102 -1.82 6.37 -22.24
C PRO A 102 -1.31 5.19 -23.08
N SER A 103 -0.17 5.37 -23.77
CA SER A 103 0.51 4.36 -24.58
C SER A 103 1.14 3.24 -23.73
N GLN A 104 1.48 3.52 -22.46
CA GLN A 104 2.19 2.60 -21.56
C GLN A 104 1.19 1.69 -20.84
N THR A 105 0.51 0.84 -21.59
CA THR A 105 -0.67 0.04 -21.19
C THR A 105 -0.52 -0.67 -19.84
N GLU A 106 0.60 -1.37 -19.62
CA GLU A 106 0.85 -2.09 -18.35
C GLU A 106 0.97 -1.13 -17.16
N THR A 107 1.67 -0.01 -17.33
CA THR A 107 1.84 1.00 -16.28
C THR A 107 0.51 1.69 -15.97
N VAL A 108 -0.27 2.01 -17.00
CA VAL A 108 -1.62 2.58 -16.90
C VAL A 108 -2.58 1.62 -16.19
N LYS A 109 -2.51 0.32 -16.50
CA LYS A 109 -3.32 -0.70 -15.84
C LYS A 109 -3.09 -0.72 -14.33
N VAL A 110 -1.82 -0.76 -13.90
CA VAL A 110 -1.46 -0.71 -12.48
C VAL A 110 -1.93 0.59 -11.82
N ALA A 111 -1.78 1.74 -12.49
CA ALA A 111 -2.24 3.02 -11.98
C ALA A 111 -3.77 3.06 -11.79
N LYS A 112 -4.55 2.50 -12.73
CA LYS A 112 -6.01 2.39 -12.62
C LYS A 112 -6.43 1.52 -11.45
N GLU A 113 -5.81 0.36 -11.29
CA GLU A 113 -6.07 -0.56 -10.17
C GLU A 113 -5.82 0.15 -8.83
N LYS A 114 -4.65 0.77 -8.68
CA LYS A 114 -4.27 1.55 -7.49
C LYS A 114 -5.26 2.68 -7.20
N LEU A 115 -5.58 3.48 -8.21
CA LEU A 115 -6.51 4.60 -8.06
C LEU A 115 -7.91 4.14 -7.63
N SER A 116 -8.40 3.03 -8.19
CA SER A 116 -9.72 2.47 -7.84
C SER A 116 -9.81 2.06 -6.37
N ILE A 117 -8.74 1.46 -5.83
CA ILE A 117 -8.65 1.07 -4.42
C ILE A 117 -8.70 2.30 -3.53
N LEU A 118 -7.94 3.35 -3.87
CA LEU A 118 -7.90 4.59 -3.09
C LEU A 118 -9.26 5.31 -3.07
N ILE A 119 -9.96 5.36 -4.20
CA ILE A 119 -11.30 5.97 -4.28
C ILE A 119 -12.31 5.16 -3.46
N ARG A 120 -12.27 3.82 -3.54
CA ARG A 120 -13.13 2.94 -2.74
C ARG A 120 -12.88 3.11 -1.25
N ALA A 121 -11.61 3.12 -0.82
CA ALA A 121 -11.24 3.35 0.56
C ALA A 121 -11.78 4.70 1.08
N GLN A 122 -11.63 5.76 0.28
CA GLN A 122 -12.13 7.08 0.65
C GLN A 122 -13.67 7.15 0.71
N THR A 123 -14.36 6.39 -0.13
CA THR A 123 -15.83 6.26 -0.10
C THR A 123 -16.28 5.56 1.17
N VAL A 124 -15.60 4.49 1.59
CA VAL A 124 -15.88 3.78 2.86
C VAL A 124 -15.67 4.70 4.06
N ILE A 125 -14.58 5.49 4.07
CA ILE A 125 -14.31 6.46 5.13
C ILE A 125 -15.42 7.52 5.21
N LYS A 126 -15.85 8.08 4.07
CA LYS A 126 -16.92 9.10 4.03
C LYS A 126 -18.28 8.57 4.45
N LYS A 127 -18.57 7.28 4.18
CA LYS A 127 -19.83 6.66 4.53
C LYS A 127 -19.99 6.48 6.05
N GLY A 128 -18.91 6.51 6.83
CA GLY A 128 -18.95 6.37 8.29
C GLY A 128 -19.37 4.98 8.82
N ASP A 129 -19.77 4.06 7.94
CA ASP A 129 -20.44 2.79 8.28
C ASP A 129 -19.59 1.75 9.02
N LYS A 130 -18.30 1.99 9.25
CA LYS A 130 -17.40 1.00 9.88
C LYS A 130 -16.42 1.64 10.85
N GLU A 131 -16.93 2.29 11.88
CA GLU A 131 -16.12 2.55 13.08
C GLU A 131 -15.75 1.21 13.73
N PHE A 132 -14.46 1.03 14.01
CA PHE A 132 -14.00 -0.10 14.80
C PHE A 132 -14.40 0.14 16.26
N LYS A 133 -15.47 -0.50 16.72
CA LYS A 133 -15.95 -0.37 18.10
C LYS A 133 -15.21 -1.35 19.02
N ILE A 134 -14.24 -0.85 19.78
CA ILE A 134 -13.67 -1.60 20.90
C ILE A 134 -14.61 -1.44 22.09
N THR A 135 -15.19 -2.54 22.57
CA THR A 135 -16.01 -2.55 23.79
C THR A 135 -15.23 -3.24 24.90
N LYS A 136 -14.88 -2.50 25.95
CA LYS A 136 -14.26 -3.07 27.15
C LYS A 136 -15.37 -3.61 28.07
N PHE A 137 -15.29 -4.88 28.42
CA PHE A 137 -16.18 -5.49 29.40
C PHE A 137 -15.45 -5.56 30.74
N HIS A 138 -16.01 -4.92 31.77
CA HIS A 138 -15.54 -5.09 33.15
C HIS A 138 -16.27 -6.29 33.77
N SER A 139 -15.51 -7.24 34.30
CA SER A 139 -16.02 -8.29 35.18
C SER A 139 -15.35 -8.09 36.53
N GLU A 140 -16.13 -7.79 37.57
CA GLU A 140 -15.63 -7.62 38.93
C GLU A 140 -15.11 -8.93 39.54
N LYS A 141 -15.60 -10.06 39.02
CA LYS A 141 -15.19 -11.41 39.41
C LYS A 141 -14.24 -11.98 38.35
N ARG A 142 -13.16 -12.66 38.80
CA ARG A 142 -12.32 -13.50 37.93
C ARG A 142 -13.26 -14.51 37.26
N GLY A 143 -13.17 -14.62 35.94
CA GLY A 143 -14.03 -15.50 35.18
C GLY A 143 -13.53 -15.63 33.76
N SER A 144 -13.60 -16.85 33.22
CA SER A 144 -13.33 -17.10 31.81
C SER A 144 -14.56 -16.71 30.99
N GLY A 145 -14.34 -16.08 29.84
CA GLY A 145 -15.41 -15.64 28.95
C GLY A 145 -15.11 -15.98 27.51
N ARG A 146 -16.13 -16.38 26.75
CA ARG A 146 -16.00 -16.73 25.33
C ARG A 146 -17.06 -16.04 24.49
N LEU A 147 -16.62 -15.26 23.50
CA LEU A 147 -17.51 -14.68 22.50
C LEU A 147 -18.13 -15.76 21.62
N SER A 148 -19.40 -15.57 21.24
CA SER A 148 -20.05 -16.37 20.22
C SER A 148 -19.35 -16.22 18.86
N PRO A 149 -19.48 -17.19 17.94
CA PRO A 149 -18.86 -17.11 16.60
C PRO A 149 -19.28 -15.85 15.83
N ASP A 150 -20.52 -15.38 16.02
CA ASP A 150 -21.05 -14.16 15.41
C ASP A 150 -20.70 -12.87 16.19
N GLY A 151 -20.04 -13.00 17.34
CA GLY A 151 -19.61 -11.89 18.21
C GLY A 151 -20.72 -11.16 18.95
N LYS A 152 -21.99 -11.61 18.87
CA LYS A 152 -23.14 -10.92 19.48
C LYS A 152 -23.36 -11.27 20.94
N LYS A 153 -22.82 -12.40 21.41
CA LYS A 153 -23.01 -12.90 22.77
C LYS A 153 -21.67 -13.20 23.43
N LEU A 154 -21.65 -13.13 24.75
CA LEU A 154 -20.52 -13.52 25.59
C LEU A 154 -20.99 -14.52 26.63
N ALA A 155 -20.46 -15.73 26.57
CA ALA A 155 -20.62 -16.71 27.63
C ALA A 155 -19.63 -16.39 28.75
N LEU A 156 -20.08 -16.43 30.00
CA LEU A 156 -19.34 -16.05 31.20
C LEU A 156 -19.49 -17.13 32.26
N ILE A 157 -18.39 -17.55 32.87
CA ILE A 157 -18.41 -18.27 34.14
C ILE A 157 -18.21 -17.26 35.28
N ARG A 158 -19.05 -17.36 36.31
CA ARG A 158 -18.90 -16.62 37.56
C ARG A 158 -18.71 -17.60 38.70
N GLU A 159 -17.58 -17.49 39.38
CA GLU A 159 -17.28 -18.22 40.60
C GLU A 159 -17.92 -17.53 41.82
N ASP A 160 -18.56 -18.32 42.67
CA ASP A 160 -18.90 -17.95 44.04
C ASP A 160 -18.02 -18.70 45.04
N TYR A 161 -17.06 -17.97 45.61
CA TYR A 161 -16.10 -18.52 46.57
C TYR A 161 -16.71 -18.86 47.94
N THR A 162 -17.93 -18.39 48.22
CA THR A 162 -18.57 -18.68 49.50
C THR A 162 -19.26 -20.05 49.51
N GLU A 163 -19.68 -20.51 48.34
CA GLU A 163 -20.41 -21.75 48.15
C GLU A 163 -19.62 -22.80 47.33
N ASP A 164 -18.41 -22.45 46.87
CA ASP A 164 -17.60 -23.25 45.95
C ASP A 164 -18.41 -23.69 44.72
N THR A 165 -19.15 -22.74 44.15
CA THR A 165 -20.01 -22.94 42.97
C THR A 165 -19.61 -22.06 41.79
N GLU A 166 -19.90 -22.56 40.59
CA GLU A 166 -19.81 -21.81 39.34
C GLU A 166 -21.19 -21.68 38.68
N SER A 167 -21.49 -20.49 38.17
CA SER A 167 -22.72 -20.23 37.42
C SER A 167 -22.39 -19.73 36.01
N ILE A 168 -23.15 -20.19 35.02
CA ILE A 168 -22.97 -19.81 33.61
C ILE A 168 -23.99 -18.75 33.22
N TYR A 169 -23.50 -17.68 32.62
CA TYR A 169 -24.31 -16.58 32.08
C TYR A 169 -24.04 -16.37 30.59
N ILE A 170 -25.06 -15.95 29.85
CA ILE A 170 -24.92 -15.39 28.51
C ILE A 170 -25.27 -13.91 28.57
N ARG A 171 -24.34 -13.06 28.15
CA ARG A 171 -24.55 -11.63 27.97
C ARG A 171 -24.74 -11.30 26.49
N ASP A 172 -25.78 -10.56 26.17
CA ASP A 172 -25.93 -9.89 24.87
C ASP A 172 -24.99 -8.67 24.82
N ILE A 173 -24.14 -8.61 23.79
CA ILE A 173 -23.09 -7.59 23.68
C ILE A 173 -23.65 -6.20 23.38
N ALA A 174 -24.75 -6.13 22.63
CA ALA A 174 -25.33 -4.85 22.20
C ALA A 174 -26.07 -4.15 23.34
N SER A 175 -26.88 -4.89 24.08
CA SER A 175 -27.72 -4.38 25.16
C SER A 175 -27.09 -4.48 26.55
N GLY A 176 -26.08 -5.33 26.73
CA GLY A 176 -25.50 -5.67 28.03
C GLY A 176 -26.41 -6.55 28.90
N LYS A 177 -27.58 -6.97 28.39
CA LYS A 177 -28.51 -7.82 29.12
C LYS A 177 -27.93 -9.21 29.32
N GLU A 178 -28.15 -9.78 30.51
CA GLU A 178 -27.69 -11.12 30.86
C GLU A 178 -28.83 -12.10 31.06
N VAL A 179 -28.55 -13.35 30.72
CA VAL A 179 -29.40 -14.51 30.97
C VAL A 179 -28.58 -15.51 31.76
N HIS A 180 -29.09 -15.89 32.93
CA HIS A 180 -28.55 -16.98 33.73
C HIS A 180 -28.95 -18.31 33.09
N LEU A 181 -27.99 -19.21 32.84
CA LEU A 181 -28.26 -20.49 32.19
C LEU A 181 -28.19 -21.69 33.14
N VAL A 182 -27.19 -21.73 34.02
CA VAL A 182 -26.91 -22.89 34.87
C VAL A 182 -26.45 -22.39 36.22
N ASP A 183 -27.03 -22.98 37.27
CA ASP A 183 -26.72 -22.70 38.67
C ASP A 183 -25.82 -23.78 39.28
N GLU A 184 -25.08 -23.38 40.33
CA GLU A 184 -24.42 -24.27 41.30
C GLU A 184 -23.60 -25.45 40.71
N LEU A 185 -22.75 -25.19 39.72
CA LEU A 185 -21.78 -26.20 39.27
C LEU A 185 -20.67 -26.34 40.33
N ALA A 186 -20.33 -27.58 40.71
CA ALA A 186 -19.24 -27.82 41.65
C ALA A 186 -17.89 -27.31 41.10
N VAL A 187 -17.18 -26.49 41.88
CA VAL A 187 -15.84 -26.00 41.54
C VAL A 187 -14.84 -27.18 41.50
N GLY A 188 -13.93 -27.18 40.52
CA GLY A 188 -12.82 -28.14 40.45
C GLY A 188 -12.66 -28.91 39.13
N ILE A 189 -13.44 -28.57 38.10
CA ILE A 189 -13.25 -29.07 36.74
C ILE A 189 -12.78 -27.88 35.90
N ASP A 190 -11.65 -27.99 35.20
CA ASP A 190 -11.22 -27.00 34.21
C ASP A 190 -12.31 -26.87 33.13
N SER A 191 -13.28 -25.98 33.38
CA SER A 191 -14.49 -25.86 32.59
C SER A 191 -14.26 -24.83 31.49
N PHE A 192 -14.13 -25.32 30.26
CA PHE A 192 -14.00 -24.47 29.09
C PHE A 192 -15.37 -24.27 28.44
N LEU A 193 -15.83 -23.02 28.39
CA LEU A 193 -17.03 -22.67 27.64
C LEU A 193 -16.79 -22.89 26.14
N CYS A 194 -17.73 -23.56 25.48
CA CYS A 194 -17.77 -23.65 24.03
C CYS A 194 -19.14 -23.32 23.48
N TRP A 195 -19.13 -22.66 22.33
CA TRP A 195 -20.33 -22.43 21.54
C TRP A 195 -20.47 -23.59 20.57
N SER A 196 -21.69 -24.10 20.44
CA SER A 196 -21.99 -25.08 19.40
C SER A 196 -21.80 -24.43 18.01
N PRO A 197 -21.29 -25.17 17.00
CA PRO A 197 -21.05 -24.64 15.66
C PRO A 197 -22.31 -24.15 14.91
N ASP A 198 -23.49 -24.56 15.36
CA ASP A 198 -24.79 -24.28 14.77
C ASP A 198 -25.52 -23.07 15.38
N SER A 199 -24.89 -22.40 16.35
CA SER A 199 -25.48 -21.32 17.17
C SER A 199 -25.12 -19.90 16.72
#